data_AF-A0A834RAR4-F1
#
_entry.id   AF-A0A834RAR4-F1
#
_cell.length_a   1.000
_cell.length_b   1.000
_cell.length_c   1.000
_cell.angle_alpha   90.00
_cell.angle_beta   90.00
_cell.angle_gamma   90.00
#
_symmetry.space_group_name_H-M   'P 1'
#
loop_
_entity.id
_entity.type
_entity.pdbx_description
1 polymer ?
#
loop_
_entity_poly.entity_id
_entity_poly.type
_entity_poly.pdbx_seq_one_letter_code
_entity_poly.pdbx_strand_id
1 'polypeptide(L)'
;MKFHIKKILFLLIFVFVMLFCWIFFLSNSSNRLSKLVDNSVQFDLRRENNNLLENTAANLSNNRTQSDQKSSETLKSSSNEYETKDLEKIFGRNQFNRKISNIVCDINGEYKIDCLRLKNSKETIVYVPFSLIRKYFEINGRIVKSDNQGEYFEWNHSYSKIFYPSVPYSYDGEFLWFGNYNVEFRDRVKCISPVDHVPVSTQWHAVGHLYPTQISQYGLSHFTKNITSPKPNVFTIIDQGSFDVKKFSRFAYKSVAAKQNNFVSFENLIVDLTSKNLTNYLIAKLDIKFLDPNSTISFQILNRIENRILQIVFTKSELHNELHSLDQTIVSGIGPENQKSNSILLTRDLLIDLFKNRLISDRKRSNYCVVKIFTDGSVQIRTLSLKTSAHGEFALAAGEWLVKNQNELGGWPIKVKRKFAKGALSINEGWHSAMSQGQAISLLVRLYSRTSDPKYLKIAKKALKLFEIESYRNGIKAMLFDKYTWFEEYPTAPSIFVLNGFIYSLFGLYDLSKICDDTFCQRSGKLFDIGIQSLEAALPLFDSGSGSFYDLRHLSLGIAPNLARWDYHSTHINQLLHLYTIVRGDIIQTTAERWIGYMKGHRASHN
;
A
#
# COMPACT_ATOMS: atom_id res chain seq x y z
N MET A 1 46.95 -26.00 55.87
CA MET A 1 46.30 -27.17 55.23
C MET A 1 44.78 -27.27 55.42
N LYS A 2 44.20 -27.10 56.62
CA LYS A 2 42.74 -27.24 56.86
C LYS A 2 41.84 -26.23 56.12
N PHE A 3 42.36 -25.07 55.70
CA PHE A 3 41.57 -24.02 55.02
C PHE A 3 41.40 -24.26 53.51
N HIS A 4 42.37 -24.89 52.84
CA HIS A 4 42.28 -25.19 51.40
C HIS A 4 41.39 -26.40 51.11
N ILE A 5 41.33 -27.38 52.02
CA ILE A 5 40.47 -28.56 51.87
C ILE A 5 38.98 -28.17 51.87
N LYS A 6 38.55 -27.19 52.69
CA LYS A 6 37.15 -26.71 52.68
C LYS A 6 36.75 -26.03 51.37
N LYS A 7 37.65 -25.25 50.75
CA LYS A 7 37.37 -24.59 49.46
C LYS A 7 37.31 -25.59 48.31
N ILE A 8 38.18 -26.60 48.31
CA ILE A 8 38.16 -27.68 47.30
C ILE A 8 36.91 -28.53 47.46
N LEU A 9 36.50 -28.85 48.68
CA LEU A 9 35.28 -29.60 48.95
C LEU A 9 34.03 -28.82 48.52
N PHE A 10 33.99 -27.51 48.75
CA PHE A 10 32.88 -26.66 48.32
C PHE A 10 32.80 -26.57 46.78
N LEU A 11 33.96 -26.48 46.10
CA LEU A 11 34.01 -26.48 44.64
C LEU A 11 33.54 -27.82 44.05
N LEU A 12 33.95 -28.94 44.65
CA LEU A 12 33.53 -30.28 44.23
C LEU A 12 32.02 -30.49 44.43
N ILE A 13 31.46 -30.04 45.55
CA ILE A 13 30.01 -30.08 45.79
C ILE A 13 29.27 -29.23 44.75
N PHE A 14 29.77 -28.03 44.44
CA PHE A 14 29.15 -27.15 43.45
C PHE A 14 29.16 -27.76 42.03
N VAL A 15 30.27 -28.39 41.64
CA VAL A 15 30.38 -29.11 40.36
C VAL A 15 29.43 -30.31 40.35
N PHE A 16 29.31 -31.05 41.46
CA PHE A 16 28.41 -32.20 41.56
C PHE A 16 26.94 -31.78 41.46
N VAL A 17 26.55 -30.66 42.08
CA VAL A 17 25.19 -30.10 41.97
C VAL A 17 24.89 -29.64 40.55
N MET A 18 25.85 -28.98 39.87
CA MET A 18 25.69 -28.59 38.47
C MET A 18 25.54 -29.81 37.55
N LEU A 19 26.34 -30.87 37.76
CA LEU A 19 26.23 -32.11 37.00
C LEU A 19 24.88 -32.80 37.24
N PHE A 20 24.41 -32.82 38.50
CA PHE A 20 23.14 -33.42 38.87
C PHE A 20 21.96 -32.64 38.27
N CYS A 21 21.99 -31.31 38.31
CA CYS A 21 21.00 -30.46 37.64
C CYS A 21 20.99 -30.67 36.13
N TRP A 22 22.16 -30.86 35.50
CA TRP A 22 22.27 -31.10 34.06
C TRP A 22 21.75 -32.49 33.67
N ILE A 23 22.03 -33.52 34.47
CA ILE A 23 21.47 -34.88 34.31
C ILE A 23 19.95 -34.86 34.52
N PHE A 24 19.45 -34.11 35.49
CA PHE A 24 18.00 -33.94 35.71
C PHE A 24 17.33 -33.20 34.54
N PHE A 25 18.01 -32.22 33.95
CA PHE A 25 17.52 -31.50 32.76
C PHE A 25 17.49 -32.40 31.52
N LEU A 26 18.52 -33.23 31.31
CA LEU A 26 18.57 -34.20 30.23
C LEU A 26 17.52 -35.31 30.41
N SER A 27 17.33 -35.82 31.63
CA SER A 27 16.29 -36.80 31.98
C SER A 27 14.86 -36.25 31.80
N ASN A 28 14.62 -34.97 32.10
CA ASN A 28 13.34 -34.32 31.81
C ASN A 28 13.13 -34.00 30.32
N SER A 29 14.20 -33.77 29.56
CA SER A 29 14.10 -33.57 28.10
C SER A 29 13.80 -34.86 27.34
N SER A 30 14.36 -36.01 27.77
CA SER A 30 14.08 -37.30 27.13
C SER A 30 12.65 -37.80 27.43
N ASN A 31 12.15 -37.55 28.65
CA ASN A 31 10.76 -37.85 29.03
C ASN A 31 9.72 -36.91 28.39
N ARG A 32 10.12 -35.71 27.92
CA ARG A 32 9.26 -34.86 27.08
C ARG A 32 9.29 -35.25 25.61
N LEU A 33 10.42 -35.78 25.11
CA LEU A 33 10.51 -36.27 23.74
C LEU A 33 9.74 -37.59 23.55
N SER A 34 9.78 -38.52 24.53
CA SER A 34 9.01 -39.77 24.44
C SER A 34 7.49 -39.53 24.48
N LYS A 35 7.02 -38.58 25.29
CA LYS A 35 5.60 -38.17 25.31
C LYS A 35 5.13 -37.37 24.08
N LEU A 36 6.04 -36.88 23.25
CA LEU A 36 5.71 -36.21 21.97
C LEU A 36 5.72 -37.17 20.77
N VAL A 37 6.35 -38.34 20.91
CA VAL A 37 6.45 -39.37 19.86
C VAL A 37 5.34 -40.43 19.99
N ASP A 38 4.80 -40.66 21.19
CA ASP A 38 3.76 -41.70 21.43
C ASP A 38 2.30 -41.30 21.12
N ASN A 39 2.03 -40.09 20.63
CA ASN A 39 0.68 -39.67 20.21
C ASN A 39 0.45 -39.69 18.69
N SER A 40 1.33 -40.32 17.91
CA SER A 40 1.08 -40.62 16.50
C SER A 40 0.52 -42.04 16.33
N VAL A 41 -0.76 -42.22 16.62
CA VAL A 41 -1.54 -43.38 16.15
C VAL A 41 -2.55 -42.88 15.13
N GLN A 42 -2.25 -43.18 13.87
CA GLN A 42 -3.16 -43.74 12.87
C GLN A 42 -4.50 -43.02 12.69
N PHE A 43 -4.58 -42.13 11.69
CA PHE A 43 -5.87 -41.72 11.11
C PHE A 43 -5.89 -41.92 9.60
N ASP A 44 -6.86 -42.74 9.21
CA ASP A 44 -7.23 -43.17 7.88
C ASP A 44 -7.42 -42.03 6.88
N LEU A 45 -6.94 -42.28 5.68
CA LEU A 45 -7.32 -41.58 4.46
C LEU A 45 -8.79 -41.88 4.14
N ARG A 46 -9.71 -41.02 4.58
CA ARG A 46 -11.04 -40.88 3.97
C ARG A 46 -11.30 -39.43 3.60
N ARG A 47 -11.41 -39.22 2.28
CA ARG A 47 -12.17 -38.16 1.63
C ARG A 47 -13.52 -38.01 2.35
N GLU A 48 -13.73 -36.90 3.04
CA GLU A 48 -15.03 -36.23 3.17
C GLU A 48 -14.83 -34.88 3.90
N ASN A 49 -15.55 -33.86 3.42
CA ASN A 49 -15.65 -32.49 3.97
C ASN A 49 -14.62 -31.42 3.54
N ASN A 50 -14.46 -31.25 2.22
CA ASN A 50 -14.09 -29.96 1.61
C ASN A 50 -15.30 -29.14 1.08
N ASN A 51 -16.54 -29.46 1.50
CA ASN A 51 -17.77 -28.87 0.94
C ASN A 51 -18.31 -27.60 1.63
N LEU A 52 -17.53 -26.89 2.45
CA LEU A 52 -18.04 -25.70 3.16
C LEU A 52 -17.25 -24.40 2.92
N LEU A 53 -16.19 -24.43 2.11
CA LEU A 53 -15.47 -23.21 1.69
C LEU A 53 -15.52 -22.95 0.17
N GLU A 54 -15.97 -23.91 -0.64
CA GLU A 54 -16.25 -23.70 -2.07
C GLU A 54 -17.60 -23.00 -2.33
N ASN A 55 -18.54 -23.03 -1.38
CA ASN A 55 -19.90 -22.50 -1.58
C ASN A 55 -20.03 -20.96 -1.50
N THR A 56 -18.98 -20.22 -1.14
CA THR A 56 -19.00 -18.75 -1.21
C THR A 56 -18.32 -18.17 -2.45
N ALA A 57 -17.53 -18.98 -3.18
CA ALA A 57 -16.95 -18.59 -4.46
C ALA A 57 -17.86 -18.94 -5.65
N ALA A 58 -18.74 -19.95 -5.50
CA ALA A 58 -19.66 -20.40 -6.54
C ALA A 58 -20.90 -19.51 -6.77
N ASN A 59 -21.25 -18.63 -5.83
CA ASN A 59 -22.44 -17.77 -5.95
C ASN A 59 -22.19 -16.41 -6.63
N LEU A 60 -20.95 -16.12 -7.06
CA LEU A 60 -20.64 -14.93 -7.89
C LEU A 60 -20.36 -15.25 -9.36
N SER A 61 -20.33 -16.53 -9.75
CA SER A 61 -20.23 -16.97 -11.14
C SER A 61 -21.57 -17.36 -11.79
N ASN A 62 -22.64 -17.55 -11.01
CA ASN A 62 -23.90 -18.11 -11.50
C ASN A 62 -24.91 -17.13 -12.14
N ASN A 63 -24.59 -15.85 -12.29
CA ASN A 63 -25.46 -14.90 -13.02
C ASN A 63 -24.98 -14.58 -14.46
N ARG A 64 -24.08 -15.39 -15.03
CA ARG A 64 -23.70 -15.27 -16.45
C ARG A 64 -23.85 -16.55 -17.29
N THR A 65 -24.41 -17.61 -16.72
CA THR A 65 -24.63 -18.90 -17.41
C THR A 65 -26.11 -19.26 -17.41
N GLN A 66 -26.92 -18.41 -18.06
CA GLN A 66 -28.31 -18.76 -18.37
C GLN A 66 -28.76 -18.28 -19.77
N SER A 67 -27.81 -18.09 -20.71
CA SER A 67 -28.14 -17.93 -22.14
C SER A 67 -27.66 -19.06 -23.04
N ASP A 68 -26.71 -19.90 -22.62
CA ASP A 68 -25.98 -20.75 -23.58
C ASP A 68 -26.12 -22.27 -23.34
N GLN A 69 -27.13 -22.70 -22.57
CA GLN A 69 -27.52 -24.12 -22.49
C GLN A 69 -28.77 -24.40 -23.34
N LYS A 70 -28.61 -24.34 -24.66
CA LYS A 70 -29.56 -24.96 -25.60
C LYS A 70 -28.93 -25.29 -26.96
N SER A 71 -27.78 -25.95 -26.95
CA SER A 71 -27.24 -26.58 -28.17
C SER A 71 -26.05 -27.48 -27.86
N SER A 72 -26.25 -28.59 -27.15
CA SER A 72 -25.18 -29.58 -26.93
C SER A 72 -25.72 -31.00 -26.70
N GLU A 73 -26.66 -31.45 -27.53
CA GLU A 73 -26.98 -32.89 -27.67
C GLU A 73 -27.24 -33.23 -29.13
N THR A 74 -26.21 -33.12 -29.95
CA THR A 74 -25.99 -33.93 -31.17
C THR A 74 -24.67 -33.49 -31.79
N LEU A 75 -23.83 -34.46 -32.16
CA LEU A 75 -22.53 -34.39 -32.86
C LEU A 75 -21.38 -35.00 -32.05
N LYS A 76 -21.55 -36.29 -31.72
CA LYS A 76 -20.41 -37.22 -31.77
C LYS A 76 -20.12 -37.49 -33.26
N SER A 77 -18.82 -37.63 -33.56
CA SER A 77 -18.20 -37.93 -34.86
C SER A 77 -18.21 -36.80 -35.91
N SER A 78 -17.15 -35.99 -35.91
CA SER A 78 -16.45 -35.43 -37.10
C SER A 78 -15.72 -34.11 -36.75
N SER A 79 -14.53 -34.19 -36.14
CA SER A 79 -13.74 -32.96 -35.88
C SER A 79 -12.24 -33.15 -35.95
N ASN A 80 -11.74 -34.23 -36.59
CA ASN A 80 -10.30 -34.44 -36.78
C ASN A 80 -9.76 -33.94 -38.14
N GLU A 81 -10.58 -33.27 -38.96
CA GLU A 81 -10.20 -32.91 -40.34
C GLU A 81 -10.26 -31.40 -40.66
N TYR A 82 -10.74 -30.57 -39.72
CA TYR A 82 -10.92 -29.13 -39.96
C TYR A 82 -9.83 -28.23 -39.34
N GLU A 83 -9.10 -28.66 -38.30
CA GLU A 83 -8.04 -27.83 -37.69
C GLU A 83 -6.70 -27.82 -38.46
N THR A 84 -6.46 -28.77 -39.37
CA THR A 84 -5.21 -28.84 -40.15
C THR A 84 -5.19 -27.88 -41.34
N LYS A 85 -6.35 -27.49 -41.88
CA LYS A 85 -6.43 -26.66 -43.11
C LYS A 85 -6.17 -25.16 -42.87
N ASP A 86 -6.47 -24.63 -41.69
CA ASP A 86 -6.25 -23.21 -41.40
C ASP A 86 -4.79 -22.87 -41.07
N LEU A 87 -4.01 -23.86 -40.61
CA LEU A 87 -2.56 -23.72 -40.38
C LEU A 87 -1.75 -23.75 -41.69
N GLU A 88 -2.23 -24.46 -42.72
CA GLU A 88 -1.56 -24.54 -44.04
C GLU A 88 -1.73 -23.27 -44.88
N LYS A 89 -2.72 -22.42 -44.56
CA LYS A 89 -2.99 -21.17 -45.30
C LYS A 89 -2.08 -19.99 -44.89
N ILE A 90 -1.41 -20.08 -43.75
CA ILE A 90 -0.60 -18.98 -43.19
C ILE A 90 0.85 -19.01 -43.69
N PHE A 91 1.36 -20.14 -44.19
CA PHE A 91 2.76 -20.30 -44.60
C PHE A 91 2.87 -20.76 -46.06
N GLY A 92 3.31 -19.85 -46.93
CA GLY A 92 3.39 -20.05 -48.38
C GLY A 92 4.16 -21.31 -48.83
N ARG A 93 3.66 -21.93 -49.90
CA ARG A 93 4.26 -23.07 -50.59
C ARG A 93 5.60 -22.69 -51.23
N ASN A 94 6.70 -22.96 -50.53
CA ASN A 94 7.83 -23.74 -51.06
C ASN A 94 8.96 -23.89 -50.02
N GLN A 95 9.43 -25.13 -49.91
CA GLN A 95 10.55 -25.66 -49.11
C GLN A 95 10.29 -26.03 -47.63
N PHE A 96 10.50 -27.33 -47.38
CA PHE A 96 10.43 -28.13 -46.14
C PHE A 96 9.04 -28.66 -45.77
N ASN A 97 8.82 -29.98 -45.93
CA ASN A 97 7.71 -30.74 -45.35
C ASN A 97 7.68 -30.53 -43.83
N ARG A 98 6.88 -29.57 -43.37
CA ARG A 98 6.70 -29.26 -41.95
C ARG A 98 5.49 -30.03 -41.44
N LYS A 99 5.70 -31.09 -40.64
CA LYS A 99 4.60 -31.86 -40.04
C LYS A 99 4.39 -31.40 -38.60
N ILE A 100 3.25 -30.77 -38.33
CA ILE A 100 2.79 -30.46 -36.97
C ILE A 100 2.03 -31.68 -36.43
N SER A 101 2.31 -32.07 -35.18
CA SER A 101 1.64 -33.19 -34.52
C SER A 101 1.62 -32.97 -33.02
N ASN A 102 0.61 -33.50 -32.32
CA ASN A 102 0.60 -33.52 -30.86
C ASN A 102 1.72 -34.44 -30.32
N ILE A 103 2.29 -34.05 -29.19
CA ILE A 103 3.24 -34.86 -28.42
C ILE A 103 2.93 -34.67 -26.93
N VAL A 104 3.11 -35.72 -26.14
CA VAL A 104 2.99 -35.62 -24.68
C VAL A 104 4.32 -35.13 -24.11
N CYS A 105 4.29 -34.05 -23.34
CA CYS A 105 5.43 -33.62 -22.52
C CYS A 105 5.30 -34.18 -21.11
N ASP A 106 6.31 -34.92 -20.66
CA ASP A 106 6.45 -35.38 -19.27
C ASP A 106 7.23 -34.32 -18.47
N ILE A 107 6.60 -33.73 -17.46
CA ILE A 107 7.19 -32.67 -16.64
C ILE A 107 7.74 -33.28 -15.35
N ASN A 108 9.07 -33.42 -15.30
CA ASN A 108 9.83 -33.98 -14.18
C ASN A 108 9.39 -35.39 -13.72
N GLY A 109 8.65 -36.14 -14.54
CA GLY A 109 8.11 -37.45 -14.16
C GLY A 109 6.85 -37.39 -13.27
N GLU A 110 6.32 -36.21 -12.99
CA GLU A 110 5.19 -36.04 -12.05
C GLU A 110 3.84 -35.98 -12.76
N TYR A 111 3.78 -35.26 -13.88
CA TYR A 111 2.55 -35.08 -14.64
C TYR A 111 2.84 -34.86 -16.13
N LYS A 112 1.82 -35.12 -16.95
CA LYS A 112 1.90 -35.06 -18.41
C LYS A 112 0.96 -34.00 -18.95
N ILE A 113 1.40 -33.30 -19.99
CA ILE A 113 0.58 -32.31 -20.70
C ILE A 113 0.68 -32.49 -22.22
N ASP A 114 -0.31 -31.97 -22.93
CA ASP A 114 -0.28 -31.90 -24.39
C ASP A 114 0.59 -30.74 -24.86
N CYS A 115 1.52 -31.06 -25.77
CA CYS A 115 2.44 -30.16 -26.43
C CYS A 115 2.31 -30.32 -27.96
N LEU A 116 2.91 -29.40 -28.71
CA LEU A 116 2.98 -29.50 -30.17
C LEU A 116 4.41 -29.82 -30.59
N ARG A 117 4.57 -30.72 -31.56
CA ARG A 117 5.84 -31.02 -32.21
C ARG A 117 5.78 -30.59 -33.67
N LEU A 118 6.73 -29.76 -34.08
CA LEU A 118 6.99 -29.41 -35.46
C LEU A 118 8.22 -30.17 -35.94
N LYS A 119 8.03 -31.06 -36.93
CA LYS A 119 9.11 -31.82 -37.54
C LYS A 119 9.41 -31.31 -38.95
N ASN A 120 10.64 -30.86 -39.16
CA ASN A 120 11.18 -30.49 -40.48
C ASN A 120 12.31 -31.47 -40.85
N SER A 121 12.87 -31.40 -42.06
CA SER A 121 13.93 -32.32 -42.50
C SER A 121 15.26 -32.18 -41.75
N LYS A 122 15.47 -31.11 -40.97
CA LYS A 122 16.71 -30.81 -40.25
C LYS A 122 16.57 -30.74 -38.73
N GLU A 123 15.35 -30.56 -38.21
CA GLU A 123 15.14 -30.26 -36.78
C GLU A 123 13.75 -30.71 -36.32
N THR A 124 13.64 -31.06 -35.03
CA THR A 124 12.37 -31.28 -34.34
C THR A 124 12.24 -30.25 -33.22
N ILE A 125 11.23 -29.39 -33.33
CA ILE A 125 10.94 -28.34 -32.34
C ILE A 125 9.71 -28.77 -31.54
N VAL A 126 9.76 -28.62 -30.22
CA VAL A 126 8.62 -28.85 -29.31
C VAL A 126 8.15 -27.50 -28.77
N TYR A 127 6.85 -27.22 -28.94
CA TYR A 127 6.18 -26.06 -28.38
C TYR A 127 5.39 -26.48 -27.14
N VAL A 128 5.70 -25.82 -26.04
CA VAL A 128 5.04 -26.01 -24.75
C VAL A 128 3.98 -24.91 -24.56
N PRO A 129 2.76 -25.25 -24.12
CA PRO A 129 1.70 -24.25 -23.94
C PRO A 129 2.10 -23.20 -22.90
N PHE A 130 1.89 -21.92 -23.24
CA PHE A 130 2.23 -20.81 -22.34
C PHE A 130 1.46 -20.86 -21.01
N SER A 131 0.29 -21.50 -20.97
CA SER A 131 -0.47 -21.70 -19.73
C SER A 131 0.32 -22.50 -18.67
N LEU A 132 1.13 -23.47 -19.08
CA LEU A 132 2.08 -24.16 -18.20
C LEU A 132 3.23 -23.23 -17.82
N ILE A 133 3.90 -22.66 -18.82
CA ILE A 133 5.08 -21.79 -18.65
C ILE A 133 4.77 -20.66 -17.65
N ARG A 134 3.62 -20.00 -17.80
CA ARG A 134 3.14 -18.92 -16.94
C ARG A 134 3.05 -19.33 -15.47
N LYS A 135 2.48 -20.51 -15.19
CA LYS A 135 2.31 -21.00 -13.82
C LYS A 135 3.61 -21.55 -13.24
N TYR A 136 4.38 -22.27 -14.05
CA TYR A 136 5.59 -22.98 -13.62
C TYR A 136 6.76 -22.03 -13.35
N PHE A 137 6.95 -21.02 -14.20
CA PHE A 137 8.02 -20.02 -14.05
C PHE A 137 7.53 -18.69 -13.44
N GLU A 138 6.24 -18.61 -13.04
CA GLU A 138 5.62 -17.43 -12.43
C GLU A 138 5.77 -16.13 -13.24
N ILE A 139 5.76 -16.24 -14.57
CA ILE A 139 5.86 -15.12 -15.50
C ILE A 139 4.49 -14.70 -16.04
N ASN A 140 4.43 -13.58 -16.76
CA ASN A 140 3.19 -13.07 -17.35
C ASN A 140 3.29 -12.93 -18.86
N GLY A 141 2.14 -13.02 -19.52
CA GLY A 141 2.06 -12.69 -20.93
C GLY A 141 0.63 -12.52 -21.39
N ARG A 142 0.44 -11.78 -22.48
CA ARG A 142 -0.86 -11.49 -23.06
C ARG A 142 -0.75 -11.24 -24.55
N ILE A 143 -1.85 -11.49 -25.26
CA ILE A 143 -1.99 -11.11 -26.67
C ILE A 143 -2.35 -9.63 -26.71
N VAL A 144 -1.59 -8.86 -27.49
CA VAL A 144 -1.80 -7.42 -27.71
C VAL A 144 -2.15 -7.21 -29.17
N LYS A 145 -3.22 -6.46 -29.41
CA LYS A 145 -3.62 -5.99 -30.74
C LYS A 145 -3.16 -4.55 -30.89
N SER A 146 -2.33 -4.30 -31.89
CA SER A 146 -1.84 -2.97 -32.24
C SER A 146 -2.31 -2.61 -33.64
N ASP A 147 -2.86 -1.42 -33.80
CA ASP A 147 -3.37 -0.93 -35.09
C ASP A 147 -2.27 -0.93 -36.18
N ASN A 148 -1.00 -0.78 -35.78
CA ASN A 148 0.14 -0.66 -36.70
C ASN A 148 1.00 -1.93 -36.85
N GLN A 149 0.97 -2.86 -35.89
CA GLN A 149 1.87 -4.04 -35.86
C GLN A 149 1.12 -5.37 -35.92
N GLY A 150 -0.21 -5.34 -36.03
CA GLY A 150 -1.03 -6.54 -35.96
C GLY A 150 -1.11 -7.11 -34.54
N GLU A 151 -1.35 -8.41 -34.45
CA GLU A 151 -1.46 -9.14 -33.19
C GLU A 151 -0.12 -9.77 -32.81
N TYR A 152 0.34 -9.56 -31.58
CA TYR A 152 1.56 -10.18 -31.06
C TYR A 152 1.38 -10.62 -29.60
N PHE A 153 2.23 -11.56 -29.17
CA PHE A 153 2.27 -12.01 -27.78
C PHE A 153 3.35 -11.25 -26.99
N GLU A 154 2.91 -10.47 -26.00
CA GLU A 154 3.79 -9.73 -25.10
C GLU A 154 4.17 -10.61 -23.90
N TRP A 155 5.45 -10.94 -23.76
CA TRP A 155 6.01 -11.71 -22.64
C TRP A 155 6.66 -10.76 -21.63
N ASN A 156 6.38 -10.97 -20.33
CA ASN A 156 6.99 -10.22 -19.23
C ASN A 156 7.46 -11.16 -18.11
N HIS A 157 8.75 -11.09 -17.77
CA HIS A 157 9.33 -11.87 -16.67
C HIS A 157 8.83 -11.41 -15.29
N SER A 158 8.58 -10.10 -15.15
CA SER A 158 8.15 -9.48 -13.90
C SER A 158 6.98 -8.52 -14.13
N TYR A 159 6.31 -8.13 -13.04
CA TYR A 159 5.30 -7.07 -13.05
C TYR A 159 5.76 -5.96 -12.12
N SER A 160 6.13 -4.80 -12.64
CA SER A 160 6.24 -3.51 -11.94
C SER A 160 7.09 -2.58 -12.82
N LYS A 161 6.96 -1.28 -12.60
CA LYS A 161 7.83 -0.28 -13.21
C LYS A 161 8.99 0.07 -12.29
N ILE A 162 10.09 0.45 -12.90
CA ILE A 162 11.27 1.03 -12.27
C ILE A 162 11.22 2.54 -12.52
N PHE A 163 11.46 3.34 -11.49
CA PHE A 163 11.42 4.79 -11.54
C PHE A 163 12.84 5.32 -11.35
N TYR A 164 13.45 5.71 -12.46
CA TYR A 164 14.78 6.31 -12.45
C TYR A 164 14.68 7.77 -11.97
N PRO A 165 15.53 8.18 -11.01
CA PRO A 165 15.56 9.57 -10.58
C PRO A 165 16.03 10.46 -11.73
N SER A 166 15.23 11.47 -12.09
CA SER A 166 15.58 12.46 -13.12
C SER A 166 16.55 13.53 -12.60
N VAL A 167 16.54 13.76 -11.29
CA VAL A 167 17.40 14.70 -10.57
C VAL A 167 17.87 14.06 -9.25
N PRO A 168 18.98 14.53 -8.66
CA PRO A 168 19.39 14.09 -7.33
C PRO A 168 18.30 14.33 -6.28
N TYR A 169 18.18 13.40 -5.33
CA TYR A 169 17.17 13.50 -4.28
C TYR A 169 17.40 14.71 -3.36
N SER A 170 16.35 15.47 -3.07
CA SER A 170 16.35 16.59 -2.12
C SER A 170 15.27 16.45 -1.04
N TYR A 171 15.54 17.03 0.13
CA TYR A 171 14.66 16.94 1.30
C TYR A 171 13.36 17.76 1.18
N ASP A 172 13.34 18.76 0.29
CA ASP A 172 12.25 19.72 0.07
C ASP A 172 11.53 19.53 -1.29
N GLY A 173 12.06 18.64 -2.12
CA GLY A 173 11.54 18.27 -3.43
C GLY A 173 10.62 17.05 -3.39
N GLU A 174 10.52 16.36 -4.53
CA GLU A 174 9.73 15.15 -4.66
C GLU A 174 10.19 14.08 -3.66
N PHE A 175 9.23 13.45 -2.96
CA PHE A 175 9.56 12.28 -2.17
C PHE A 175 9.62 11.04 -3.07
N LEU A 176 10.82 10.73 -3.54
CA LEU A 176 11.06 9.56 -4.40
C LEU A 176 10.09 9.58 -5.59
N TRP A 177 9.53 8.43 -5.97
CA TRP A 177 8.55 8.33 -7.06
C TRP A 177 7.08 8.47 -6.59
N PHE A 178 6.82 9.02 -5.40
CA PHE A 178 5.48 9.01 -4.79
C PHE A 178 4.45 9.87 -5.53
N GLY A 179 4.88 10.73 -6.45
CA GLY A 179 3.97 11.42 -7.39
C GLY A 179 3.10 10.45 -8.20
N ASN A 180 3.60 9.23 -8.43
CA ASN A 180 2.90 8.17 -9.16
C ASN A 180 1.94 7.34 -8.28
N TYR A 181 1.94 7.55 -6.96
CA TYR A 181 1.11 6.78 -6.04
C TYR A 181 -0.24 7.43 -5.84
N ASN A 182 -1.31 6.66 -5.98
CA ASN A 182 -2.65 7.04 -5.52
C ASN A 182 -3.01 6.18 -4.31
N VAL A 183 -2.56 6.63 -3.14
CA VAL A 183 -2.65 5.86 -1.89
C VAL A 183 -4.09 5.57 -1.53
N GLU A 184 -4.94 6.59 -1.68
CA GLU A 184 -6.37 6.58 -1.48
C GLU A 184 -7.08 5.48 -2.26
N PHE A 185 -6.64 5.11 -3.47
CA PHE A 185 -7.31 4.07 -4.26
C PHE A 185 -6.94 2.62 -3.87
N ARG A 186 -5.94 2.42 -3.00
CA ARG A 186 -5.52 1.07 -2.59
C ARG A 186 -6.65 0.35 -1.85
N ASP A 187 -6.82 -0.95 -2.08
CA ASP A 187 -7.92 -1.73 -1.49
C ASP A 187 -7.89 -1.76 0.04
N ARG A 188 -6.69 -1.69 0.62
CA ARG A 188 -6.49 -1.59 2.07
C ARG A 188 -6.85 -0.21 2.67
N VAL A 189 -7.15 0.80 1.86
CA VAL A 189 -7.78 2.04 2.35
C VAL A 189 -9.29 1.81 2.38
N LYS A 190 -9.87 1.80 3.58
CA LYS A 190 -11.32 1.72 3.80
C LYS A 190 -12.01 2.95 3.24
N CYS A 191 -11.56 4.12 3.66
CA CYS A 191 -12.07 5.43 3.28
C CYS A 191 -11.05 6.52 3.69
N ILE A 192 -11.33 7.77 3.35
CA ILE A 192 -10.69 8.92 4.00
C ILE A 192 -11.57 9.31 5.18
N SER A 193 -11.03 9.27 6.40
CA SER A 193 -11.76 9.63 7.64
C SER A 193 -12.44 10.99 7.44
N PRO A 194 -13.77 11.10 7.62
CA PRO A 194 -14.46 12.38 7.55
C PRO A 194 -13.99 13.37 8.63
N VAL A 195 -13.56 12.84 9.80
CA VAL A 195 -13.15 13.63 10.97
C VAL A 195 -11.64 13.93 10.96
N ASP A 196 -10.80 12.92 10.67
CA ASP A 196 -9.34 13.10 10.68
C ASP A 196 -8.78 13.55 9.32
N HIS A 197 -9.59 13.49 8.26
CA HIS A 197 -9.23 13.86 6.89
C HIS A 197 -8.05 13.07 6.29
N VAL A 198 -7.76 11.89 6.84
CA VAL A 198 -6.67 11.00 6.40
C VAL A 198 -7.17 9.56 6.18
N PRO A 199 -6.42 8.71 5.45
CA PRO A 199 -6.86 7.35 5.16
C PRO A 199 -7.04 6.47 6.40
N VAL A 200 -8.13 5.69 6.42
CA VAL A 200 -8.36 4.61 7.37
C VAL A 200 -7.93 3.28 6.73
N SER A 201 -7.07 2.53 7.42
CA SER A 201 -6.51 1.27 6.93
C SER A 201 -7.28 0.06 7.41
N THR A 202 -7.59 -0.88 6.52
CA THR A 202 -8.06 -2.23 6.88
C THR A 202 -6.91 -3.24 7.01
N GLN A 203 -5.67 -2.78 6.87
CA GLN A 203 -4.50 -3.64 6.92
C GLN A 203 -4.40 -4.33 8.29
N TRP A 204 -4.42 -5.66 8.32
CA TRP A 204 -4.39 -6.49 9.54
C TRP A 204 -5.61 -6.37 10.49
N HIS A 205 -6.53 -5.44 10.26
CA HIS A 205 -7.72 -5.25 11.08
C HIS A 205 -8.90 -4.74 10.24
N ALA A 206 -9.88 -5.62 9.98
CA ALA A 206 -10.96 -5.35 9.03
C ALA A 206 -11.87 -4.17 9.40
N VAL A 207 -12.04 -3.89 10.70
CA VAL A 207 -12.86 -2.76 11.19
C VAL A 207 -12.30 -1.42 10.69
N GLY A 208 -10.98 -1.32 10.51
CA GLY A 208 -10.29 -0.09 10.18
C GLY A 208 -9.46 0.43 11.36
N HIS A 209 -8.32 1.06 11.06
CA HIS A 209 -7.51 1.79 12.02
C HIS A 209 -6.67 2.86 11.30
N LEU A 210 -6.26 3.90 12.01
CA LEU A 210 -5.39 4.94 11.47
C LEU A 210 -3.94 4.45 11.50
N TYR A 211 -3.37 4.20 10.32
CA TYR A 211 -2.04 3.63 10.18
C TYR A 211 -1.02 4.71 9.76
N PRO A 212 -0.04 5.08 10.63
CA PRO A 212 0.86 6.21 10.38
C PRO A 212 1.62 6.12 9.07
N THR A 213 2.14 4.94 8.70
CA THR A 213 2.81 4.72 7.41
C THR A 213 1.91 5.09 6.23
N GLN A 214 0.64 4.66 6.25
CA GLN A 214 -0.28 4.95 5.16
C GLN A 214 -0.66 6.42 5.09
N ILE A 215 -0.81 7.08 6.24
CA ILE A 215 -1.10 8.51 6.35
C ILE A 215 0.08 9.33 5.83
N SER A 216 1.31 8.99 6.23
CA SER A 216 2.52 9.63 5.70
C SER A 216 2.66 9.43 4.20
N GLN A 217 2.39 8.23 3.67
CA GLN A 217 2.41 7.98 2.22
C GLN A 217 1.37 8.82 1.47
N TYR A 218 0.17 8.95 2.03
CA TYR A 218 -0.88 9.80 1.47
C TYR A 218 -0.40 11.25 1.40
N GLY A 219 0.11 11.78 2.51
CA GLY A 219 0.65 13.14 2.55
C GLY A 219 1.83 13.36 1.62
N LEU A 220 2.82 12.45 1.59
CA LEU A 220 3.99 12.54 0.71
C LEU A 220 3.61 12.46 -0.77
N SER A 221 2.68 11.57 -1.13
CA SER A 221 2.21 11.46 -2.52
C SER A 221 1.50 12.73 -2.97
N HIS A 222 0.66 13.32 -2.11
CA HIS A 222 0.00 14.58 -2.40
C HIS A 222 0.97 15.76 -2.38
N PHE A 223 1.96 15.79 -1.49
CA PHE A 223 3.01 16.80 -1.52
C PHE A 223 3.75 16.80 -2.87
N THR A 224 4.21 15.63 -3.32
CA THR A 224 4.88 15.50 -4.62
C THR A 224 3.95 15.93 -5.76
N LYS A 225 2.69 15.48 -5.79
CA LYS A 225 1.74 15.92 -6.82
C LYS A 225 1.45 17.42 -6.76
N ASN A 226 1.47 18.05 -5.59
CA ASN A 226 1.24 19.48 -5.45
C ASN A 226 2.31 20.32 -6.13
N ILE A 227 3.56 19.84 -6.17
CA ILE A 227 4.67 20.53 -6.82
C ILE A 227 4.85 20.14 -8.29
N THR A 228 4.43 18.94 -8.70
CA THR A 228 4.60 18.46 -10.08
C THR A 228 3.37 18.64 -10.98
N SER A 229 2.16 18.68 -10.41
CA SER A 229 0.92 18.80 -11.18
C SER A 229 0.57 20.25 -11.49
N PRO A 230 -0.21 20.51 -12.56
CA PRO A 230 -0.75 21.85 -12.83
C PRO A 230 -1.55 22.40 -11.64
N LYS A 231 -1.56 23.73 -11.49
CA LYS A 231 -2.39 24.40 -10.47
C LYS A 231 -3.86 24.00 -10.64
N PRO A 232 -4.59 23.78 -9.53
CA PRO A 232 -6.00 23.42 -9.61
C PRO A 232 -6.83 24.58 -10.14
N ASN A 233 -7.80 24.28 -11.00
CA ASN A 233 -8.86 25.23 -11.33
C ASN A 233 -9.86 25.26 -10.18
N VAL A 234 -10.38 26.44 -9.86
CA VAL A 234 -11.29 26.68 -8.75
C VAL A 234 -12.56 27.34 -9.27
N PHE A 235 -13.70 26.71 -8.97
CA PHE A 235 -15.01 27.29 -9.18
C PHE A 235 -15.59 27.70 -7.84
N THR A 236 -15.59 29.01 -7.58
CA THR A 236 -16.01 29.59 -6.31
C THR A 236 -17.50 29.92 -6.31
N ILE A 237 -18.21 29.44 -5.29
CA ILE A 237 -19.65 29.64 -5.11
C ILE A 237 -19.90 30.70 -4.03
N ILE A 238 -19.23 30.56 -2.88
CA ILE A 238 -19.23 31.53 -1.78
C ILE A 238 -17.76 31.81 -1.41
N ASP A 239 -17.39 33.08 -1.34
CA ASP A 239 -16.06 33.53 -0.93
C ASP A 239 -16.13 34.56 0.19
N GLN A 240 -15.65 34.20 1.38
CA GLN A 240 -15.70 35.04 2.58
C GLN A 240 -17.10 35.65 2.82
N GLY A 241 -18.13 34.82 2.62
CA GLY A 241 -19.54 35.18 2.77
C GLY A 241 -20.13 35.99 1.62
N SER A 242 -19.35 36.32 0.59
CA SER A 242 -19.81 36.99 -0.63
C SER A 242 -20.21 35.96 -1.70
N PHE A 243 -21.34 36.17 -2.38
CA PHE A 243 -21.85 35.30 -3.44
C PHE A 243 -22.63 36.11 -4.48
N ASP A 244 -22.76 35.56 -5.69
CA ASP A 244 -23.49 36.18 -6.80
C ASP A 244 -24.53 35.20 -7.36
N VAL A 245 -25.79 35.44 -7.00
CA VAL A 245 -26.95 34.63 -7.38
C VAL A 245 -27.11 34.54 -8.91
N LYS A 246 -26.74 35.60 -9.65
CA LYS A 246 -26.90 35.67 -11.11
C LYS A 246 -25.99 34.69 -11.86
N LYS A 247 -24.98 34.12 -11.20
CA LYS A 247 -24.09 33.13 -11.80
C LYS A 247 -24.77 31.77 -12.02
N PHE A 248 -25.92 31.50 -11.42
CA PHE A 248 -26.52 30.17 -11.36
C PHE A 248 -27.90 30.13 -12.02
N SER A 249 -28.25 28.98 -12.62
CA SER A 249 -29.60 28.76 -13.17
C SER A 249 -30.66 28.80 -12.09
N ARG A 250 -30.34 28.27 -10.90
CA ARG A 250 -31.14 28.39 -9.69
C ARG A 250 -30.23 28.51 -8.48
N PHE A 251 -30.36 29.61 -7.75
CA PHE A 251 -29.76 29.81 -6.43
C PHE A 251 -30.86 30.29 -5.50
N ALA A 252 -31.35 29.39 -4.65
CA ALA A 252 -32.52 29.61 -3.80
C ALA A 252 -32.17 29.35 -2.34
N TYR A 253 -32.86 30.04 -1.44
CA TYR A 253 -32.76 29.89 0.01
C TYR A 253 -34.10 30.33 0.62
N LYS A 254 -34.45 29.78 1.79
CA LYS A 254 -35.67 30.17 2.51
C LYS A 254 -35.47 31.50 3.25
N SER A 255 -34.32 31.67 3.89
CA SER A 255 -33.92 32.92 4.53
C SER A 255 -32.40 33.09 4.48
N VAL A 256 -31.95 34.35 4.47
CA VAL A 256 -30.54 34.74 4.60
C VAL A 256 -30.44 35.78 5.71
N ALA A 257 -29.57 35.53 6.69
CA ALA A 257 -29.28 36.47 7.77
C ALA A 257 -27.99 37.24 7.53
N ALA A 258 -27.79 38.32 8.30
CA ALA A 258 -26.67 39.24 8.15
C ALA A 258 -25.31 38.55 8.22
N LYS A 259 -24.37 39.07 7.42
CA LYS A 259 -22.97 38.64 7.40
C LYS A 259 -22.31 38.90 8.76
N GLN A 260 -21.78 37.86 9.40
CA GLN A 260 -21.03 37.97 10.66
C GLN A 260 -19.70 37.23 10.52
N ASN A 261 -18.57 37.90 10.78
CA ASN A 261 -17.22 37.32 10.64
C ASN A 261 -16.98 36.60 9.31
N ASN A 262 -17.48 37.18 8.21
CA ASN A 262 -17.44 36.60 6.86
C ASN A 262 -18.24 35.30 6.67
N PHE A 263 -19.09 34.91 7.61
CA PHE A 263 -20.10 33.88 7.41
C PHE A 263 -21.42 34.51 6.95
N VAL A 264 -22.12 33.80 6.07
CA VAL A 264 -23.52 34.07 5.71
C VAL A 264 -24.39 32.90 6.16
N SER A 265 -25.51 33.19 6.81
CA SER A 265 -26.48 32.17 7.20
C SER A 265 -27.41 31.86 6.05
N PHE A 266 -27.65 30.57 5.80
CA PHE A 266 -28.67 30.08 4.88
C PHE A 266 -29.58 29.10 5.60
N GLU A 267 -30.88 29.20 5.32
CA GLU A 267 -31.85 28.16 5.60
C GLU A 267 -32.26 27.49 4.27
N ASN A 268 -32.05 26.17 4.16
CA ASN A 268 -32.36 25.38 2.97
C ASN A 268 -31.77 25.95 1.65
N LEU A 269 -30.45 26.15 1.61
CA LEU A 269 -29.73 26.60 0.43
C LEU A 269 -29.86 25.58 -0.70
N ILE A 270 -30.08 26.04 -1.93
CA ILE A 270 -30.02 25.24 -3.15
C ILE A 270 -29.20 26.00 -4.19
N VAL A 271 -28.14 25.36 -4.69
CA VAL A 271 -27.29 25.83 -5.79
C VAL A 271 -27.34 24.80 -6.92
N ASP A 272 -27.96 25.19 -8.02
CA ASP A 272 -28.03 24.41 -9.26
C ASP A 272 -26.84 24.75 -10.17
N LEU A 273 -26.11 23.72 -10.55
CA LEU A 273 -24.89 23.76 -11.34
C LEU A 273 -25.04 23.04 -12.69
N THR A 274 -26.24 22.58 -13.04
CA THR A 274 -26.50 21.84 -14.30
C THR A 274 -26.13 22.64 -15.55
N SER A 275 -26.30 23.96 -15.52
CA SER A 275 -25.91 24.87 -16.61
C SER A 275 -24.39 25.13 -16.70
N LYS A 276 -23.59 24.60 -15.77
CA LYS A 276 -22.13 24.79 -15.72
C LYS A 276 -21.39 23.55 -16.20
N ASN A 277 -20.36 23.74 -17.02
CA ASN A 277 -19.45 22.66 -17.39
C ASN A 277 -18.39 22.42 -16.31
N LEU A 278 -18.80 21.76 -15.21
CA LEU A 278 -17.94 21.45 -14.06
C LEU A 278 -17.40 20.01 -14.10
N THR A 279 -17.09 19.51 -15.30
CA THR A 279 -16.42 18.22 -15.46
C THR A 279 -15.09 18.21 -14.71
N ASN A 280 -14.82 17.17 -13.92
CA ASN A 280 -13.63 17.01 -13.06
C ASN A 280 -13.55 17.89 -11.80
N TYR A 281 -14.48 18.82 -11.55
CA TYR A 281 -14.49 19.65 -10.33
C TYR A 281 -15.08 18.86 -9.15
N LEU A 282 -14.34 17.83 -8.72
CA LEU A 282 -14.80 16.82 -7.76
C LEU A 282 -14.18 17.00 -6.37
N ILE A 283 -13.42 18.08 -6.15
CA ILE A 283 -12.94 18.43 -4.82
C ILE A 283 -13.83 19.51 -4.22
N ALA A 284 -14.58 19.18 -3.16
CA ALA A 284 -15.35 20.15 -2.41
C ALA A 284 -14.47 20.79 -1.33
N LYS A 285 -14.40 22.12 -1.29
CA LYS A 285 -13.79 22.89 -0.21
C LYS A 285 -14.86 23.77 0.44
N LEU A 286 -15.06 23.56 1.73
CA LEU A 286 -16.14 24.13 2.51
C LEU A 286 -15.60 24.64 3.84
N ASP A 287 -16.10 25.78 4.29
CA ASP A 287 -16.01 26.17 5.69
C ASP A 287 -17.39 26.56 6.20
N ILE A 288 -17.92 25.73 7.10
CA ILE A 288 -19.33 25.67 7.47
C ILE A 288 -19.52 25.59 8.98
N LYS A 289 -20.66 26.10 9.46
CA LYS A 289 -21.21 25.83 10.79
C LYS A 289 -22.62 25.30 10.65
N PHE A 290 -22.97 24.29 11.43
CA PHE A 290 -24.33 23.74 11.44
C PHE A 290 -25.06 24.36 12.62
N LEU A 291 -26.12 25.13 12.33
CA LEU A 291 -26.89 25.83 13.36
C LEU A 291 -27.89 24.89 14.05
N ASP A 292 -28.36 23.86 13.34
CA ASP A 292 -29.23 22.81 13.89
C ASP A 292 -28.51 21.44 13.85
N PRO A 293 -28.77 20.52 14.80
CA PRO A 293 -28.15 19.19 14.83
C PRO A 293 -28.44 18.34 13.59
N ASN A 294 -29.62 18.53 12.99
CA ASN A 294 -30.07 17.80 11.82
C ASN A 294 -29.67 18.47 10.51
N SER A 295 -28.97 19.62 10.57
CA SER A 295 -28.56 20.31 9.36
C SER A 295 -27.55 19.49 8.57
N THR A 296 -27.68 19.51 7.24
CA THR A 296 -26.81 18.78 6.32
C THR A 296 -26.32 19.67 5.20
N ILE A 297 -25.26 19.24 4.52
CA ILE A 297 -24.89 19.74 3.20
C ILE A 297 -24.68 18.57 2.25
N SER A 298 -25.34 18.64 1.10
CA SER A 298 -25.46 17.56 0.13
C SER A 298 -24.88 17.96 -1.21
N PHE A 299 -24.18 17.04 -1.86
CA PHE A 299 -23.60 17.17 -3.19
C PHE A 299 -24.21 16.09 -4.10
N GLN A 300 -24.88 16.51 -5.17
CA GLN A 300 -25.34 15.60 -6.22
C GLN A 300 -24.34 15.61 -7.37
N ILE A 301 -23.91 14.40 -7.75
CA ILE A 301 -22.88 14.14 -8.75
C ILE A 301 -23.51 13.32 -9.86
N LEU A 302 -23.44 13.81 -11.09
CA LEU A 302 -23.89 13.10 -12.28
C LEU A 302 -22.77 12.20 -12.81
N ASN A 303 -23.03 10.90 -12.91
CA ASN A 303 -22.28 10.01 -13.79
C ASN A 303 -22.77 10.21 -15.22
N ARG A 304 -21.93 10.80 -16.06
CA ARG A 304 -22.25 11.18 -17.45
C ARG A 304 -22.31 10.00 -18.41
N ILE A 305 -21.74 8.85 -18.03
CA ILE A 305 -21.74 7.63 -18.86
C ILE A 305 -23.01 6.82 -18.60
N GLU A 306 -23.37 6.65 -17.34
CA GLU A 306 -24.57 5.90 -16.92
C GLU A 306 -25.84 6.76 -16.85
N ASN A 307 -25.69 8.09 -17.03
CA ASN A 307 -26.75 9.08 -16.82
C ASN A 307 -27.46 8.94 -15.46
N ARG A 308 -26.66 8.80 -14.40
CA ARG A 308 -27.12 8.45 -13.05
C ARG A 308 -26.70 9.50 -12.03
N ILE A 309 -27.59 9.90 -11.15
CA ILE A 309 -27.30 10.85 -10.06
C ILE A 309 -26.90 10.08 -8.80
N LEU A 310 -25.75 10.45 -8.23
CA LEU A 310 -25.19 9.94 -6.99
C LEU A 310 -25.20 11.07 -5.97
N GLN A 311 -25.35 10.76 -4.68
CA GLN A 311 -25.42 11.80 -3.64
C GLN A 311 -24.46 11.52 -2.48
N ILE A 312 -23.78 12.56 -2.02
CA ILE A 312 -23.03 12.57 -0.76
C ILE A 312 -23.62 13.63 0.15
N VAL A 313 -23.92 13.25 1.39
CA VAL A 313 -24.49 14.09 2.44
C VAL A 313 -23.49 14.17 3.58
N PHE A 314 -23.10 15.38 3.98
CA PHE A 314 -22.29 15.63 5.16
C PHE A 314 -23.18 16.17 6.28
N THR A 315 -23.00 15.63 7.48
CA THR A 315 -23.78 15.99 8.67
C THR A 315 -22.89 16.14 9.91
N LYS A 316 -23.34 16.92 10.89
CA LYS A 316 -22.70 17.11 12.20
C LYS A 316 -22.97 15.92 13.12
N SER A 317 -22.50 14.74 12.72
CA SER A 317 -22.55 13.54 13.55
C SER A 317 -21.17 12.88 13.61
N GLU A 318 -20.95 12.05 14.61
CA GLU A 318 -19.79 11.14 14.68
C GLU A 318 -20.08 9.80 13.97
N LEU A 319 -21.21 9.70 13.25
CA LEU A 319 -21.55 8.51 12.50
C LEU A 319 -20.46 8.24 11.45
N HIS A 320 -20.08 6.97 11.34
CA HIS A 320 -19.25 6.52 10.23
C HIS A 320 -20.05 6.64 8.93
N ASN A 321 -19.38 6.52 7.78
CA ASN A 321 -20.06 6.55 6.49
C ASN A 321 -21.16 5.47 6.43
N GLU A 322 -22.41 5.91 6.24
CA GLU A 322 -23.57 5.05 6.04
C GLU A 322 -23.99 5.11 4.58
N LEU A 323 -24.19 3.93 3.99
CA LEU A 323 -24.60 3.78 2.61
C LEU A 323 -26.09 3.45 2.53
N HIS A 324 -26.86 4.35 1.94
CA HIS A 324 -28.26 4.11 1.60
C HIS A 324 -28.31 3.69 0.12
N SER A 325 -28.19 2.39 -0.12
CA SER A 325 -28.02 1.84 -1.48
C SER A 325 -29.24 2.04 -2.39
N LEU A 326 -30.45 2.06 -1.82
CA LEU A 326 -31.69 2.31 -2.56
C LEU A 326 -31.69 3.71 -3.19
N ASP A 327 -31.22 4.70 -2.44
CA ASP A 327 -31.22 6.11 -2.84
C ASP A 327 -29.85 6.57 -3.38
N GLN A 328 -28.91 5.64 -3.57
CA GLN A 328 -27.53 5.91 -4.04
C GLN A 328 -26.86 7.06 -3.28
N THR A 329 -27.12 7.11 -1.97
CA THR A 329 -26.74 8.19 -1.09
C THR A 329 -25.74 7.71 -0.05
N ILE A 330 -24.65 8.46 0.12
CA ILE A 330 -23.70 8.26 1.21
C ILE A 330 -23.95 9.36 2.23
N VAL A 331 -24.19 9.00 3.49
CA VAL A 331 -24.22 9.93 4.61
C VAL A 331 -22.91 9.81 5.37
N SER A 332 -22.21 10.92 5.57
CA SER A 332 -20.90 10.97 6.24
C SER A 332 -20.95 11.96 7.39
N GLY A 333 -20.78 11.47 8.61
CA GLY A 333 -20.62 12.29 9.80
C GLY A 333 -19.24 12.94 9.83
N ILE A 334 -19.17 14.27 9.78
CA ILE A 334 -17.90 15.02 9.76
C ILE A 334 -17.44 15.45 11.16
N GLY A 335 -18.11 14.97 12.20
CA GLY A 335 -17.80 15.27 13.59
C GLY A 335 -18.23 16.67 14.03
N PRO A 336 -17.91 17.04 15.29
CA PRO A 336 -18.24 18.35 15.83
C PRO A 336 -17.36 19.46 15.26
N GLU A 337 -17.80 20.72 15.44
CA GLU A 337 -17.02 21.91 15.06
C GLU A 337 -15.68 21.97 15.81
N ASN A 338 -14.67 22.53 15.15
CA ASN A 338 -13.37 22.72 15.79
C ASN A 338 -13.52 23.71 16.95
N GLN A 339 -13.14 23.28 18.15
CA GLN A 339 -13.26 24.05 19.40
C GLN A 339 -12.60 25.45 19.32
N LYS A 340 -11.59 25.64 18.48
CA LYS A 340 -10.89 26.93 18.33
C LYS A 340 -11.54 27.87 17.31
N SER A 341 -12.08 27.37 16.20
CA SER A 341 -12.63 28.20 15.12
C SER A 341 -14.16 28.28 15.12
N ASN A 342 -14.83 27.43 15.92
CA ASN A 342 -16.28 27.30 15.95
C ASN A 342 -16.85 27.14 14.52
N SER A 343 -16.17 26.34 13.69
CA SER A 343 -16.53 25.99 12.30
C SER A 343 -15.83 24.69 11.88
N ILE A 344 -16.31 24.06 10.81
CA ILE A 344 -15.71 22.90 10.16
C ILE A 344 -15.13 23.33 8.82
N LEU A 345 -13.79 23.29 8.72
CA LEU A 345 -13.07 23.43 7.46
C LEU A 345 -12.89 22.04 6.85
N LEU A 346 -13.52 21.82 5.71
CA LEU A 346 -13.60 20.53 5.04
C LEU A 346 -13.03 20.64 3.63
N THR A 347 -12.14 19.73 3.26
CA THR A 347 -11.73 19.50 1.86
C THR A 347 -11.91 18.02 1.55
N ARG A 348 -12.81 17.69 0.60
CA ARG A 348 -13.17 16.31 0.25
C ARG A 348 -13.02 16.02 -1.22
N ASP A 349 -12.53 14.83 -1.52
CA ASP A 349 -12.54 14.28 -2.86
C ASP A 349 -13.78 13.40 -3.05
N LEU A 350 -14.80 13.98 -3.67
CA LEU A 350 -16.12 13.35 -3.82
C LEU A 350 -16.04 12.06 -4.64
N LEU A 351 -15.10 11.97 -5.59
CA LEU A 351 -14.90 10.73 -6.36
C LEU A 351 -14.39 9.59 -5.47
N ILE A 352 -13.44 9.89 -4.58
CA ILE A 352 -12.89 8.91 -3.65
C ILE A 352 -13.98 8.45 -2.69
N ASP A 353 -14.83 9.37 -2.22
CA ASP A 353 -15.93 9.03 -1.33
C ASP A 353 -16.95 8.11 -2.00
N LEU A 354 -17.33 8.39 -3.26
CA LEU A 354 -18.17 7.48 -4.05
C LEU A 354 -17.50 6.10 -4.25
N PHE A 355 -16.23 6.09 -4.65
CA PHE A 355 -15.49 4.88 -4.96
C PHE A 355 -15.31 3.98 -3.73
N LYS A 356 -14.99 4.58 -2.57
CA LYS A 356 -14.74 3.83 -1.33
C LYS A 356 -15.99 3.27 -0.69
N ASN A 357 -17.13 3.92 -0.90
CA ASN A 357 -18.42 3.38 -0.51
C ASN A 357 -19.05 2.48 -1.60
N ARG A 358 -18.27 2.09 -2.62
CA ARG A 358 -18.67 1.13 -3.68
C ARG A 358 -19.89 1.56 -4.51
N LEU A 359 -20.20 2.85 -4.57
CA LEU A 359 -21.25 3.37 -5.48
C LEU A 359 -20.79 3.40 -6.94
N ILE A 360 -19.47 3.46 -7.16
CA ILE A 360 -18.83 3.46 -8.47
C ILE A 360 -17.62 2.52 -8.49
N SER A 361 -17.30 2.00 -9.66
CA SER A 361 -16.11 1.17 -9.93
C SER A 361 -15.08 1.88 -10.81
N ASP A 362 -15.54 2.77 -11.70
CA ASP A 362 -14.67 3.59 -12.53
C ASP A 362 -14.03 4.75 -11.75
N ARG A 363 -12.78 5.06 -12.09
CA ARG A 363 -11.97 6.10 -11.45
C ARG A 363 -11.73 7.32 -12.34
N LYS A 364 -12.30 7.33 -13.55
CA LYS A 364 -12.07 8.38 -14.55
C LYS A 364 -12.88 9.62 -14.18
N ARG A 365 -12.21 10.60 -13.55
CA ARG A 365 -12.81 11.88 -13.13
C ARG A 365 -13.66 12.57 -14.20
N SER A 366 -13.30 12.44 -15.49
CA SER A 366 -14.01 13.12 -16.60
C SER A 366 -15.43 12.61 -16.83
N ASN A 367 -15.76 11.46 -16.25
CA ASN A 367 -17.08 10.88 -16.31
C ASN A 367 -18.05 11.51 -15.29
N TYR A 368 -17.56 12.36 -14.39
CA TYR A 368 -18.35 12.90 -13.27
C TYR A 368 -18.32 14.43 -13.22
N CYS A 369 -19.46 15.01 -12.84
CA CYS A 369 -19.58 16.44 -12.53
C CYS A 369 -20.57 16.67 -11.38
N VAL A 370 -20.32 17.68 -10.55
CA VAL A 370 -21.27 18.11 -9.51
C VAL A 370 -22.34 18.96 -10.19
N VAL A 371 -23.61 18.57 -10.04
CA VAL A 371 -24.76 19.22 -10.70
C VAL A 371 -25.64 19.99 -9.74
N LYS A 372 -25.62 19.68 -8.44
CA LYS A 372 -26.38 20.41 -7.43
C LYS A 372 -25.68 20.33 -6.07
N ILE A 373 -25.72 21.43 -5.33
CA ILE A 373 -25.33 21.49 -3.93
C ILE A 373 -26.50 22.06 -3.16
N PHE A 374 -26.87 21.46 -2.04
CA PHE A 374 -27.96 21.97 -1.22
C PHE A 374 -27.76 21.67 0.25
N THR A 375 -28.49 22.36 1.11
CA THR A 375 -28.51 22.13 2.55
C THR A 375 -29.93 21.82 2.97
N ASP A 376 -30.09 20.92 3.94
CA ASP A 376 -31.32 20.79 4.70
C ASP A 376 -31.08 21.40 6.08
N GLY A 377 -31.99 22.24 6.55
CA GLY A 377 -31.84 22.99 7.80
C GLY A 377 -31.02 24.28 7.66
N SER A 378 -30.58 24.81 8.80
CA SER A 378 -29.89 26.10 8.89
C SER A 378 -28.38 25.89 9.02
N VAL A 379 -27.60 26.59 8.19
CA VAL A 379 -26.13 26.56 8.20
C VAL A 379 -25.53 27.95 8.03
N GLN A 380 -24.30 28.14 8.47
CA GLN A 380 -23.49 29.31 8.13
C GLN A 380 -22.33 28.88 7.25
N ILE A 381 -22.12 29.56 6.13
CA ILE A 381 -21.04 29.24 5.19
C ILE A 381 -20.15 30.47 5.01
N ARG A 382 -18.83 30.30 5.22
CA ARG A 382 -17.82 31.32 4.89
C ARG A 382 -17.23 31.10 3.51
N THR A 383 -16.93 29.85 3.16
CA THR A 383 -16.37 29.50 1.85
C THR A 383 -17.04 28.23 1.33
N LEU A 384 -17.42 28.23 0.06
CA LEU A 384 -17.86 27.05 -0.68
C LEU A 384 -17.30 27.12 -2.09
N SER A 385 -16.51 26.13 -2.47
CA SER A 385 -15.91 26.03 -3.81
C SER A 385 -15.73 24.59 -4.24
N LEU A 386 -15.68 24.40 -5.56
CA LEU A 386 -15.28 23.14 -6.18
C LEU A 386 -13.92 23.31 -6.87
N LYS A 387 -13.03 22.33 -6.76
CA LYS A 387 -11.69 22.35 -7.37
C LYS A 387 -11.45 21.08 -8.19
N THR A 388 -10.49 21.15 -9.12
CA THR A 388 -10.02 19.96 -9.85
C THR A 388 -9.06 19.09 -9.04
N SER A 389 -8.28 19.70 -8.14
CA SER A 389 -7.42 19.01 -7.17
C SER A 389 -7.18 19.87 -5.91
N ALA A 390 -6.70 19.23 -4.84
CA ALA A 390 -6.33 19.91 -3.57
C ALA A 390 -5.18 19.19 -2.88
N HIS A 391 -4.12 18.91 -3.65
CA HIS A 391 -2.97 18.14 -3.18
C HIS A 391 -2.27 18.79 -1.98
N GLY A 392 -2.07 20.11 -1.98
CA GLY A 392 -1.52 20.83 -0.83
C GLY A 392 -2.37 20.66 0.43
N GLU A 393 -3.69 20.80 0.33
CA GLU A 393 -4.59 20.62 1.47
C GLU A 393 -4.57 19.19 2.03
N PHE A 394 -4.50 18.17 1.16
CA PHE A 394 -4.39 16.77 1.60
C PHE A 394 -3.04 16.43 2.25
N ALA A 395 -1.94 17.02 1.77
CA ALA A 395 -0.64 16.90 2.40
C ALA A 395 -0.62 17.54 3.80
N LEU A 396 -1.22 18.73 3.94
CA LEU A 396 -1.37 19.41 5.22
C LEU A 396 -2.23 18.61 6.21
N ALA A 397 -3.35 18.03 5.76
CA ALA A 397 -4.21 17.19 6.61
C ALA A 397 -3.43 16.01 7.22
N ALA A 398 -2.60 15.34 6.42
CA ALA A 398 -1.71 14.28 6.91
C ALA A 398 -0.67 14.82 7.93
N GLY A 399 -0.09 15.99 7.68
CA GLY A 399 0.82 16.66 8.60
C GLY A 399 0.19 17.02 9.93
N GLU A 400 -0.99 17.64 9.92
CA GLU A 400 -1.74 17.98 11.14
C GLU A 400 -2.10 16.74 11.95
N TRP A 401 -2.48 15.65 11.26
CA TRP A 401 -2.72 14.38 11.93
C TRP A 401 -1.47 13.87 12.65
N LEU A 402 -0.29 13.91 12.00
CA LEU A 402 0.97 13.51 12.61
C LEU A 402 1.33 14.38 13.81
N VAL A 403 1.14 15.70 13.72
CA VAL A 403 1.38 16.64 14.84
C VAL A 403 0.48 16.30 16.03
N LYS A 404 -0.81 16.04 15.79
CA LYS A 404 -1.81 15.75 16.83
C LYS A 404 -1.59 14.38 17.51
N ASN A 405 -1.11 13.38 16.77
CA ASN A 405 -1.10 11.98 17.21
C ASN A 405 0.29 11.44 17.59
N GLN A 406 1.32 12.28 17.66
CA GLN A 406 2.64 11.86 18.14
C GLN A 406 2.62 11.69 19.67
N ASN A 407 3.08 10.54 20.16
CA ASN A 407 3.14 10.27 21.60
C ASN A 407 4.35 10.95 22.28
N GLU A 408 4.51 10.73 23.58
CA GLU A 408 5.61 11.30 24.38
C GLU A 408 7.00 10.77 23.99
N LEU A 409 7.08 9.54 23.48
CA LEU A 409 8.31 8.94 22.96
C LEU A 409 8.72 9.48 21.58
N GLY A 410 7.88 10.30 20.94
CA GLY A 410 8.11 10.82 19.59
C GLY A 410 7.59 9.89 18.48
N GLY A 411 6.90 8.81 18.84
CA GLY A 411 6.37 7.84 17.89
C GLY A 411 4.89 8.00 17.58
N TRP A 412 4.47 7.34 16.52
CA TRP A 412 3.06 7.10 16.22
C TRP A 412 2.73 5.63 16.47
N PRO A 413 2.13 5.28 17.62
CA PRO A 413 1.89 3.89 17.99
C PRO A 413 0.86 3.24 17.08
N ILE A 414 1.14 2.02 16.61
CA ILE A 414 0.25 1.26 15.75
C ILE A 414 -0.72 0.46 16.64
N LYS A 415 -2.01 0.81 16.57
CA LYS A 415 -3.06 0.30 17.46
C LYS A 415 -3.62 -1.07 17.07
N VAL A 416 -2.84 -1.89 16.37
CA VAL A 416 -3.26 -3.22 15.95
C VAL A 416 -2.13 -4.23 16.17
N LYS A 417 -2.50 -5.43 16.62
CA LYS A 417 -1.59 -6.56 16.74
C LYS A 417 -1.15 -7.04 15.35
N ARG A 418 0.12 -7.44 15.23
CA ARG A 418 0.67 -7.99 13.99
C ARG A 418 1.31 -9.35 14.22
N LYS A 419 1.05 -10.32 13.34
CA LYS A 419 1.62 -11.68 13.38
C LYS A 419 2.45 -11.98 12.12
N PHE A 420 3.59 -12.64 12.25
CA PHE A 420 4.48 -13.04 11.15
C PHE A 420 4.75 -14.53 11.17
N ALA A 421 5.35 -15.05 10.09
CA ALA A 421 5.78 -16.45 9.98
C ALA A 421 4.71 -17.45 10.45
N LYS A 422 3.50 -17.35 9.87
CA LYS A 422 2.33 -18.17 10.23
C LYS A 422 1.96 -18.16 11.73
N GLY A 423 2.30 -17.07 12.43
CA GLY A 423 1.99 -16.88 13.85
C GLY A 423 3.15 -17.12 14.80
N ALA A 424 4.31 -17.57 14.31
CA ALA A 424 5.49 -17.81 15.15
C ALA A 424 6.04 -16.53 15.82
N LEU A 425 5.86 -15.37 15.18
CA LEU A 425 6.19 -14.07 15.76
C LEU A 425 4.94 -13.21 15.88
N SER A 426 4.84 -12.43 16.96
CA SER A 426 3.79 -11.43 17.10
C SER A 426 4.26 -10.19 17.83
N ILE A 427 3.73 -9.04 17.43
CA ILE A 427 3.94 -7.75 18.05
C ILE A 427 2.57 -7.26 18.53
N ASN A 428 2.45 -6.97 19.82
CA ASN A 428 1.22 -6.45 20.41
C ASN A 428 1.01 -4.98 20.02
N GLU A 429 -0.23 -4.52 20.09
CA GLU A 429 -0.59 -3.12 19.82
C GLU A 429 0.25 -2.11 20.62
N GLY A 430 0.44 -0.92 20.07
CA GLY A 430 1.26 0.14 20.68
C GLY A 430 2.70 0.19 20.17
N TRP A 431 3.09 -0.74 19.30
CA TRP A 431 4.41 -0.81 18.66
C TRP A 431 4.66 0.33 17.66
N HIS A 432 5.93 0.58 17.39
CA HIS A 432 6.41 1.59 16.44
C HIS A 432 7.11 0.95 15.24
N SER A 433 7.18 1.69 14.14
CA SER A 433 7.82 1.23 12.90
C SER A 433 8.83 2.24 12.40
N ALA A 434 10.05 1.81 12.09
CA ALA A 434 11.07 2.67 11.49
C ALA A 434 10.59 3.29 10.16
N MET A 435 9.80 2.55 9.40
CA MET A 435 9.19 3.04 8.17
C MET A 435 8.17 4.15 8.44
N SER A 436 7.30 3.98 9.45
CA SER A 436 6.38 5.04 9.89
C SER A 436 7.14 6.28 10.32
N GLN A 437 8.18 6.12 11.16
CA GLN A 437 8.97 7.23 11.66
C GLN A 437 9.66 7.99 10.52
N GLY A 438 10.36 7.28 9.63
CA GLY A 438 11.05 7.90 8.49
C GLY A 438 10.12 8.65 7.56
N GLN A 439 9.02 8.03 7.14
CA GLN A 439 8.07 8.66 6.23
C GLN A 439 7.34 9.85 6.87
N ALA A 440 7.03 9.78 8.17
CA ALA A 440 6.47 10.91 8.90
C ALA A 440 7.46 12.07 8.99
N ILE A 441 8.74 11.80 9.33
CA ILE A 441 9.80 12.81 9.33
C ILE A 441 9.93 13.48 7.96
N SER A 442 10.02 12.69 6.88
CA SER A 442 10.10 13.21 5.51
C SER A 442 8.94 14.11 5.12
N LEU A 443 7.71 13.81 5.57
CA LEU A 443 6.54 14.64 5.32
C LEU A 443 6.63 15.94 6.11
N LEU A 444 6.93 15.85 7.40
CA LEU A 444 6.99 17.01 8.31
C LEU A 444 8.10 17.98 7.90
N VAL A 445 9.27 17.49 7.48
CA VAL A 445 10.35 18.31 6.93
C VAL A 445 9.88 19.07 5.69
N ARG A 446 9.23 18.37 4.74
CA ARG A 446 8.68 18.98 3.53
C ARG A 446 7.62 20.04 3.82
N LEU A 447 6.72 19.78 4.77
CA LEU A 447 5.71 20.75 5.19
C LEU A 447 6.36 21.96 5.86
N TYR A 448 7.36 21.77 6.71
CA TYR A 448 8.14 22.87 7.27
C TYR A 448 8.80 23.71 6.18
N SER A 449 9.51 23.10 5.22
CA SER A 449 10.16 23.81 4.11
C SER A 449 9.19 24.67 3.28
N ARG A 450 7.92 24.25 3.16
CA ARG A 450 6.91 25.00 2.39
C ARG A 450 6.14 26.02 3.18
N THR A 451 5.90 25.78 4.46
CA THR A 451 5.01 26.63 5.29
C THR A 451 5.78 27.52 6.25
N SER A 452 7.03 27.21 6.56
CA SER A 452 7.81 27.77 7.65
C SER A 452 7.15 27.64 9.03
N ASP A 453 6.15 26.76 9.20
CA ASP A 453 5.48 26.55 10.50
C ASP A 453 6.36 25.66 11.41
N PRO A 454 6.95 26.20 12.49
CA PRO A 454 7.94 25.51 13.30
C PRO A 454 7.40 24.26 14.00
N LYS A 455 6.06 24.09 14.10
CA LYS A 455 5.47 22.89 14.71
C LYS A 455 5.90 21.62 13.98
N TYR A 456 6.01 21.65 12.65
CA TYR A 456 6.33 20.45 11.88
C TYR A 456 7.77 20.00 12.16
N LEU A 457 8.73 20.93 12.15
CA LEU A 457 10.12 20.62 12.47
C LEU A 457 10.29 20.14 13.91
N LYS A 458 9.57 20.74 14.86
CA LYS A 458 9.57 20.29 16.27
C LYS A 458 9.13 18.84 16.42
N ILE A 459 8.03 18.45 15.76
CA ILE A 459 7.50 17.08 15.78
C ILE A 459 8.45 16.12 15.06
N ALA A 460 9.04 16.53 13.94
CA ALA A 460 10.05 15.73 13.22
C ALA A 460 11.27 15.43 14.11
N LYS A 461 11.81 16.43 14.82
CA LYS A 461 12.93 16.26 15.76
C LYS A 461 12.61 15.31 16.90
N LYS A 462 11.40 15.39 17.48
CA LYS A 462 10.97 14.49 18.55
C LYS A 462 10.93 13.03 18.09
N ALA A 463 10.61 12.78 16.80
CA ALA A 463 10.53 11.44 16.24
C ALA A 463 11.86 10.68 16.19
N LEU A 464 13.00 11.40 16.28
CA LEU A 464 14.33 10.83 16.25
C LEU A 464 14.61 9.89 17.43
N LYS A 465 13.99 10.15 18.59
CA LYS A 465 14.24 9.41 19.85
C LYS A 465 14.07 7.90 19.70
N LEU A 466 13.13 7.43 18.89
CA LEU A 466 12.84 6.00 18.74
C LEU A 466 13.96 5.23 18.02
N PHE A 467 14.74 5.89 17.15
CA PHE A 467 15.84 5.26 16.40
C PHE A 467 16.97 4.75 17.31
N GLU A 468 16.98 5.17 18.57
CA GLU A 468 18.04 4.84 19.53
C GLU A 468 17.57 3.89 20.62
N ILE A 469 16.26 3.67 20.72
CA ILE A 469 15.64 2.76 21.67
C ILE A 469 15.58 1.37 21.02
N GLU A 470 16.02 0.36 21.76
CA GLU A 470 15.96 -1.03 21.33
C GLU A 470 14.52 -1.50 21.11
N SER A 471 14.32 -2.40 20.15
CA SER A 471 13.01 -2.95 19.78
C SER A 471 12.29 -3.58 20.98
N TYR A 472 13.00 -4.31 21.84
CA TYR A 472 12.44 -4.93 23.06
C TYR A 472 12.05 -3.91 24.15
N ARG A 473 12.45 -2.63 24.02
CA ARG A 473 12.07 -1.52 24.91
C ARG A 473 11.05 -0.59 24.24
N ASN A 474 10.25 -1.12 23.30
CA ASN A 474 9.29 -0.37 22.49
C ASN A 474 9.95 0.75 21.65
N GLY A 475 11.18 0.50 21.20
CA GLY A 475 11.86 1.29 20.19
C GLY A 475 11.81 0.62 18.81
N ILE A 476 12.71 1.03 17.92
CA ILE A 476 12.83 0.48 16.57
C ILE A 476 14.25 0.06 16.22
N LYS A 477 15.22 0.18 17.15
CA LYS A 477 16.60 -0.22 16.90
C LYS A 477 16.79 -1.71 17.14
N ALA A 478 17.59 -2.34 16.29
CA ALA A 478 18.05 -3.72 16.39
C ALA A 478 19.51 -3.81 15.96
N MET A 479 20.14 -4.96 16.20
CA MET A 479 21.52 -5.23 15.80
C MET A 479 21.57 -6.50 14.95
N LEU A 480 22.06 -6.38 13.71
CA LEU A 480 22.39 -7.51 12.86
C LEU A 480 23.81 -7.98 13.18
N PHE A 481 23.94 -9.25 13.58
CA PHE A 481 25.19 -9.88 14.01
C PHE A 481 25.95 -9.10 15.11
N ASP A 482 25.21 -8.48 16.03
CA ASP A 482 25.73 -7.66 17.13
C ASP A 482 26.68 -6.51 16.69
N LYS A 483 26.66 -6.16 15.40
CA LYS A 483 27.61 -5.22 14.78
C LYS A 483 26.93 -4.12 13.98
N TYR A 484 25.95 -4.48 13.15
CA TYR A 484 25.31 -3.54 12.23
C TYR A 484 23.99 -3.04 12.81
N THR A 485 23.83 -1.74 12.95
CA THR A 485 22.60 -1.15 13.49
C THR A 485 21.50 -1.23 12.44
N TRP A 486 20.33 -1.69 12.83
CA TRP A 486 19.16 -1.78 11.97
C TRP A 486 17.97 -1.06 12.58
N PHE A 487 17.18 -0.40 11.75
CA PHE A 487 15.93 0.24 12.14
C PHE A 487 14.76 -0.59 11.61
N GLU A 488 14.04 -1.25 12.52
CA GLU A 488 13.03 -2.25 12.22
C GLU A 488 11.73 -1.64 11.69
N GLU A 489 11.28 -2.09 10.51
CA GLU A 489 9.90 -1.86 10.08
C GLU A 489 8.92 -2.49 11.08
N TYR A 490 9.28 -3.68 11.56
CA TYR A 490 8.52 -4.46 12.53
C TYR A 490 9.44 -4.91 13.66
N PRO A 491 9.37 -4.30 14.85
CA PRO A 491 10.23 -4.61 16.01
C PRO A 491 9.85 -5.97 16.62
N THR A 492 10.11 -7.04 15.88
CA THR A 492 9.90 -8.44 16.29
C THR A 492 11.05 -8.94 17.18
N ALA A 493 10.79 -10.01 17.93
CA ALA A 493 11.81 -10.72 18.69
C ALA A 493 11.72 -12.23 18.36
N PRO A 494 12.75 -12.85 17.74
CA PRO A 494 13.95 -12.20 17.18
C PRO A 494 13.62 -11.24 16.03
N SER A 495 14.56 -10.33 15.75
CA SER A 495 14.52 -9.38 14.64
C SER A 495 14.43 -10.07 13.28
N ILE A 496 13.70 -9.46 12.33
CA ILE A 496 13.54 -10.01 10.97
C ILE A 496 14.16 -9.14 9.89
N PHE A 497 14.55 -7.90 10.19
CA PHE A 497 15.33 -7.05 9.29
C PHE A 497 14.68 -6.81 7.92
N VAL A 498 13.50 -6.19 7.89
CA VAL A 498 12.80 -5.85 6.62
C VAL A 498 13.56 -4.75 5.85
N LEU A 499 13.90 -5.01 4.58
CA LEU A 499 14.77 -4.13 3.79
C LEU A 499 14.10 -2.79 3.44
N ASN A 500 12.90 -2.82 2.84
CA ASN A 500 12.28 -1.59 2.34
C ASN A 500 12.01 -0.58 3.47
N GLY A 501 11.55 -1.05 4.63
CA GLY A 501 11.20 -0.18 5.74
C GLY A 501 12.44 0.45 6.39
N PHE A 502 13.53 -0.30 6.45
CA PHE A 502 14.83 0.22 6.87
C PHE A 502 15.29 1.36 5.95
N ILE A 503 15.29 1.15 4.62
CA ILE A 503 15.75 2.19 3.68
C ILE A 503 14.83 3.42 3.71
N TYR A 504 13.50 3.26 3.84
CA TYR A 504 12.59 4.40 4.03
C TYR A 504 12.90 5.19 5.31
N SER A 505 13.35 4.52 6.37
CA SER A 505 13.76 5.18 7.59
C SER A 505 15.00 6.06 7.38
N LEU A 506 15.94 5.62 6.54
CA LEU A 506 17.15 6.37 6.18
C LEU A 506 16.82 7.66 5.42
N PHE A 507 15.85 7.64 4.49
CA PHE A 507 15.40 8.87 3.82
C PHE A 507 14.85 9.91 4.81
N GLY A 508 14.10 9.47 5.83
CA GLY A 508 13.64 10.38 6.89
C GLY A 508 14.79 10.97 7.70
N LEU A 509 15.78 10.15 8.06
CA LEU A 509 16.98 10.61 8.78
C LEU A 509 17.80 11.60 7.94
N TYR A 510 17.95 11.34 6.64
CA TYR A 510 18.60 12.24 5.69
C TYR A 510 17.84 13.57 5.61
N ASP A 511 16.52 13.54 5.38
CA ASP A 511 15.71 14.74 5.26
C ASP A 511 15.84 15.65 6.48
N LEU A 512 15.74 15.07 7.68
CA LEU A 512 15.92 15.82 8.92
C LEU A 512 17.36 16.30 9.12
N SER A 513 18.36 15.58 8.63
CA SER A 513 19.75 16.04 8.73
C SER A 513 20.07 17.24 7.84
N LYS A 514 19.30 17.44 6.75
CA LYS A 514 19.56 18.49 5.75
C LYS A 514 18.75 19.76 5.93
N ILE A 515 17.69 19.73 6.75
CA ILE A 515 16.82 20.90 6.96
C ILE A 515 17.39 21.91 7.96
N CYS A 516 18.32 21.50 8.84
CA CYS A 516 18.88 22.37 9.87
C CYS A 516 20.25 21.87 10.37
N ASP A 517 20.98 22.71 11.11
CA ASP A 517 22.33 22.40 11.61
C ASP A 517 22.41 22.22 13.13
N ASP A 518 21.27 22.08 13.82
CA ASP A 518 21.27 21.91 15.27
C ASP A 518 21.64 20.49 15.72
N THR A 519 21.74 20.29 17.04
CA THR A 519 22.15 19.00 17.63
C THR A 519 21.24 17.84 17.26
N PHE A 520 19.95 18.07 17.00
CA PHE A 520 19.02 17.03 16.55
C PHE A 520 19.28 16.66 15.08
N CYS A 521 19.44 17.65 14.20
CA CYS A 521 19.72 17.41 12.79
C CYS A 521 21.10 16.75 12.59
N GLN A 522 22.13 17.18 13.32
CA GLN A 522 23.44 16.52 13.33
C GLN A 522 23.37 15.07 13.82
N ARG A 523 22.58 14.80 14.88
CA ARG A 523 22.34 13.44 15.38
C ARG A 523 21.61 12.57 14.36
N SER A 524 20.65 13.14 13.63
CA SER A 524 19.96 12.49 12.52
C SER A 524 20.93 12.08 11.41
N GLY A 525 21.88 12.97 11.06
CA GLY A 525 22.95 12.66 10.11
C GLY A 525 23.82 11.48 10.56
N LYS A 526 24.23 11.43 11.83
CA LYS A 526 25.00 10.29 12.37
C LYS A 526 24.24 8.96 12.28
N LEU A 527 22.95 8.96 12.59
CA LEU A 527 22.10 7.77 12.48
C LEU A 527 21.93 7.35 11.02
N PHE A 528 21.83 8.31 10.10
CA PHE A 528 21.82 8.04 8.66
C PHE A 528 23.13 7.35 8.23
N ASP A 529 24.29 7.91 8.58
CA ASP A 529 25.60 7.36 8.21
C ASP A 529 25.80 5.93 8.73
N ILE A 530 25.45 5.68 10.00
CA ILE A 530 25.46 4.33 10.61
C ILE A 530 24.52 3.38 9.87
N GLY A 531 23.36 3.87 9.47
CA GLY A 531 22.38 3.11 8.70
C GLY A 531 22.86 2.75 7.30
N ILE A 532 23.56 3.67 6.61
CA ILE A 532 24.17 3.41 5.30
C ILE A 532 25.26 2.34 5.41
N GLN A 533 26.15 2.47 6.39
CA GLN A 533 27.19 1.45 6.63
C GLN A 533 26.58 0.06 6.86
N SER A 534 25.46 0.01 7.59
CA SER A 534 24.75 -1.24 7.87
C SER A 534 24.03 -1.79 6.64
N LEU A 535 23.43 -0.91 5.82
CA LEU A 535 22.81 -1.27 4.54
C LEU A 535 23.83 -1.90 3.60
N GLU A 536 24.95 -1.22 3.37
CA GLU A 536 26.00 -1.66 2.44
C GLU A 536 26.55 -3.04 2.80
N ALA A 537 26.76 -3.30 4.09
CA ALA A 537 27.19 -4.60 4.58
C ALA A 537 26.11 -5.70 4.45
N ALA A 538 24.83 -5.34 4.59
CA ALA A 538 23.73 -6.29 4.59
C ALA A 538 23.16 -6.57 3.18
N LEU A 539 23.32 -5.67 2.21
CA LEU A 539 22.74 -5.78 0.86
C LEU A 539 22.96 -7.15 0.19
N PRO A 540 24.17 -7.76 0.23
CA PRO A 540 24.38 -9.10 -0.34
C PRO A 540 23.48 -10.19 0.27
N LEU A 541 23.07 -10.06 1.54
CA LEU A 541 22.20 -11.02 2.23
C LEU A 541 20.77 -11.01 1.69
N PHE A 542 20.36 -9.94 1.02
CA PHE A 542 19.03 -9.83 0.41
C PHE A 542 19.02 -10.25 -1.06
N ASP A 543 20.17 -10.56 -1.66
CA ASP A 543 20.27 -10.97 -3.05
C ASP A 543 20.13 -12.49 -3.19
N SER A 544 19.14 -12.94 -3.97
CA SER A 544 18.91 -14.37 -4.22
C SER A 544 19.58 -14.89 -5.50
N GLY A 545 20.22 -14.01 -6.28
CA GLY A 545 20.75 -14.32 -7.59
C GLY A 545 19.73 -14.24 -8.73
N SER A 546 18.43 -14.10 -8.44
CA SER A 546 17.36 -13.92 -9.45
C SER A 546 16.19 -13.05 -8.97
N GLY A 547 16.42 -12.24 -7.95
CA GLY A 547 15.43 -11.43 -7.23
C GLY A 547 15.98 -11.02 -5.87
N SER A 548 15.17 -10.38 -5.03
CA SER A 548 15.56 -10.01 -3.66
C SER A 548 14.70 -10.68 -2.60
N PHE A 549 15.23 -10.90 -1.41
CA PHE A 549 14.44 -11.22 -0.22
C PHE A 549 13.78 -9.97 0.35
N TYR A 550 12.59 -10.14 0.95
CA TYR A 550 11.87 -9.06 1.62
C TYR A 550 12.46 -8.74 2.99
N ASP A 551 12.91 -9.79 3.69
CA ASP A 551 13.46 -9.74 5.04
C ASP A 551 14.44 -10.90 5.27
N LEU A 552 15.17 -10.86 6.39
CA LEU A 552 16.15 -11.86 6.77
C LEU A 552 15.60 -12.89 7.78
N ARG A 553 14.28 -13.12 7.81
CA ARG A 553 13.69 -14.11 8.75
C ARG A 553 14.26 -15.52 8.59
N HIS A 554 14.80 -15.85 7.42
CA HIS A 554 15.44 -17.14 7.17
C HIS A 554 16.72 -17.31 7.98
N LEU A 555 17.46 -16.21 8.21
CA LEU A 555 18.62 -16.20 9.10
C LEU A 555 18.19 -16.24 10.57
N SER A 556 17.19 -15.45 10.93
CA SER A 556 16.76 -15.33 12.34
C SER A 556 15.99 -16.54 12.87
N LEU A 557 15.24 -17.25 12.01
CA LEU A 557 14.33 -18.34 12.41
C LEU A 557 14.73 -19.70 11.85
N GLY A 558 15.72 -19.79 10.95
CA GLY A 558 16.09 -21.05 10.30
C GLY A 558 14.98 -21.61 9.39
N ILE A 559 14.18 -20.75 8.77
CA ILE A 559 13.08 -21.13 7.86
C ILE A 559 13.38 -20.72 6.42
N ALA A 560 12.52 -21.13 5.47
CA ALA A 560 12.66 -20.73 4.08
C ALA A 560 12.68 -19.19 3.88
N PRO A 561 13.48 -18.67 2.92
CA PRO A 561 13.51 -17.25 2.59
C PRO A 561 12.14 -16.68 2.23
N ASN A 562 11.88 -15.47 2.71
CA ASN A 562 10.69 -14.72 2.33
C ASN A 562 11.00 -13.89 1.08
N LEU A 563 10.71 -14.44 -0.10
CA LEU A 563 10.95 -13.77 -1.39
C LEU A 563 10.16 -12.47 -1.48
N ALA A 564 10.80 -11.39 -1.94
CA ALA A 564 10.09 -10.18 -2.29
C ALA A 564 9.36 -10.38 -3.61
N ARG A 565 8.03 -10.27 -3.60
CA ARG A 565 7.23 -10.16 -4.82
C ARG A 565 7.70 -8.97 -5.69
N TRP A 566 7.44 -9.01 -7.00
CA TRP A 566 8.04 -8.09 -7.98
C TRP A 566 7.81 -6.60 -7.71
N ASP A 567 6.70 -6.20 -7.08
CA ASP A 567 6.46 -4.81 -6.66
C ASP A 567 7.30 -4.39 -5.44
N TYR A 568 7.69 -5.32 -4.56
CA TYR A 568 8.69 -5.04 -3.53
C TYR A 568 10.11 -5.08 -4.07
N HIS A 569 10.43 -6.01 -4.98
CA HIS A 569 11.72 -6.02 -5.65
C HIS A 569 11.97 -4.70 -6.40
N SER A 570 11.00 -4.22 -7.16
CA SER A 570 11.07 -2.91 -7.81
C SER A 570 11.15 -1.76 -6.80
N THR A 571 10.45 -1.86 -5.66
CA THR A 571 10.59 -0.88 -4.57
C THR A 571 12.03 -0.82 -4.07
N HIS A 572 12.67 -1.97 -3.83
CA HIS A 572 14.07 -2.01 -3.40
C HIS A 572 14.99 -1.38 -4.46
N ILE A 573 14.83 -1.74 -5.74
CA ILE A 573 15.58 -1.11 -6.84
C ILE A 573 15.41 0.41 -6.82
N ASN A 574 14.16 0.88 -6.77
CA ASN A 574 13.87 2.31 -6.80
C ASN A 574 14.48 3.04 -5.59
N GLN A 575 14.44 2.43 -4.40
CA GLN A 575 15.09 2.97 -3.20
C GLN A 575 16.61 3.08 -3.39
N LEU A 576 17.27 2.05 -3.90
CA LEU A 576 18.72 2.06 -4.15
C LEU A 576 19.11 3.09 -5.21
N LEU A 577 18.35 3.20 -6.31
CA LEU A 577 18.58 4.21 -7.33
C LEU A 577 18.52 5.63 -6.77
N HIS A 578 17.53 5.94 -5.92
CA HIS A 578 17.43 7.26 -5.29
C HIS A 578 18.52 7.46 -4.24
N LEU A 579 18.83 6.44 -3.44
CA LEU A 579 19.87 6.52 -2.41
C LEU A 579 21.25 6.74 -3.01
N TYR A 580 21.53 6.12 -4.16
CA TYR A 580 22.77 6.34 -4.92
C TYR A 580 22.99 7.80 -5.29
N THR A 581 21.92 8.56 -5.56
CA THR A 581 22.04 10.01 -5.84
C THR A 581 22.54 10.83 -4.64
N ILE A 582 22.49 10.27 -3.43
CA ILE A 582 22.90 10.88 -2.18
C ILE A 582 24.31 10.43 -1.78
N VAL A 583 24.53 9.11 -1.68
CA VAL A 583 25.74 8.55 -1.05
C VAL A 583 26.82 8.10 -2.03
N ARG A 584 26.48 7.88 -3.31
CA ARG A 584 27.41 7.46 -4.38
C ARG A 584 28.24 6.20 -4.08
N GLY A 585 27.71 5.26 -3.29
CA GLY A 585 28.38 3.98 -2.97
C GLY A 585 28.29 2.94 -4.09
N ASP A 586 29.41 2.28 -4.39
CA ASP A 586 29.53 1.31 -5.49
C ASP A 586 28.63 0.08 -5.30
N ILE A 587 28.52 -0.44 -4.07
CA ILE A 587 27.69 -1.62 -3.78
C ILE A 587 26.20 -1.34 -4.00
N ILE A 588 25.75 -0.11 -3.75
CA ILE A 588 24.36 0.31 -3.96
C ILE A 588 24.05 0.34 -5.46
N GLN A 589 24.94 0.95 -6.25
CA GLN A 589 24.78 1.02 -7.72
C GLN A 589 24.79 -0.36 -8.36
N THR A 590 25.85 -1.13 -8.12
CA THR A 590 26.04 -2.45 -8.73
C THR A 590 24.93 -3.43 -8.34
N THR A 591 24.40 -3.34 -7.11
CA THR A 591 23.24 -4.13 -6.68
C THR A 591 21.97 -3.69 -7.39
N ALA A 592 21.71 -2.39 -7.52
CA ALA A 592 20.55 -1.88 -8.25
C ALA A 592 20.56 -2.31 -9.72
N GLU A 593 21.70 -2.19 -10.40
CA GLU A 593 21.89 -2.60 -11.81
C GLU A 593 21.64 -4.11 -12.00
N ARG A 594 22.20 -4.93 -11.11
CA ARG A 594 21.98 -6.38 -11.14
C ARG A 594 20.51 -6.75 -10.91
N TRP A 595 19.85 -6.11 -9.93
CA TRP A 595 18.43 -6.31 -9.65
C TRP A 595 17.51 -5.85 -10.79
N ILE A 596 17.87 -4.76 -11.49
CA ILE A 596 17.20 -4.38 -12.76
C ILE A 596 17.28 -5.52 -13.79
N GLY A 597 18.42 -6.22 -13.86
CA GLY A 597 18.58 -7.40 -14.70
C GLY A 597 17.59 -8.52 -14.34
N TYR A 598 17.36 -8.77 -13.05
CA TYR A 598 16.45 -9.81 -12.56
C TYR A 598 15.00 -9.57 -13.00
N MET A 599 14.58 -8.31 -13.10
CA MET A 599 13.26 -7.94 -13.65
C MET A 599 13.06 -8.41 -15.09
N LYS A 600 14.14 -8.71 -15.83
CA LYS A 600 14.14 -9.21 -17.21
C LYS A 600 14.53 -10.69 -17.33
N GLY A 601 14.65 -11.40 -16.21
CA GLY A 601 15.01 -12.82 -16.18
C GLY A 601 16.50 -13.11 -16.27
N HIS A 602 17.36 -12.09 -16.19
CA HIS A 602 18.79 -12.34 -15.96
C HIS A 602 18.99 -12.97 -14.57
N ARG A 603 20.08 -13.70 -14.40
CA ARG A 603 20.45 -14.37 -13.15
C ARG A 603 21.92 -14.09 -12.88
N ALA A 604 22.31 -14.12 -11.61
CA ALA A 604 23.73 -14.23 -11.26
C ALA A 604 24.30 -15.52 -11.87
N SER A 605 25.56 -15.47 -12.32
CA SER A 605 26.25 -16.65 -12.83
C SER A 605 26.31 -17.74 -11.77
N HIS A 606 26.06 -18.98 -12.18
CA HIS A 606 26.44 -20.15 -11.40
C HIS A 606 27.91 -20.48 -11.66
N ASN A 607 28.50 -21.33 -10.82
CA ASN A 607 29.88 -21.81 -10.95
C ASN A 607 30.08 -22.78 -12.12
#